data_AF-A0A831SMS6-F1
#
_entry.id   AF-A0A831SMS6-F1
#
_cell.length_a   1.000
_cell.length_b   1.000
_cell.length_c   1.000
_cell.angle_alpha   90.00
_cell.angle_beta   90.00
_cell.angle_gamma   90.00
#
_symmetry.space_group_name_H-M   'P 1'
#
loop_
_entity.id
_entity.type
_entity.pdbx_description
1 polymer ?
#
loop_
_entity_poly.entity_id
_entity_poly.type
_entity_poly.pdbx_seq_one_letter_code
_entity_poly.pdbx_strand_id
1 'polypeptide(L)'
;MNIQFWSHAEEINGEIKGRKLLKDHLKEVSERCFSYVEKGHFEEQKQLLLLLARIIGLCHDFGKYTKFFQERLFKIKDHGIKSDHGFLSALFSVWYVFNKRDILNELKYAPLLAFFIVLHHHGDLGDLEEDLPSDDDLNDPPEFLNCSRPHLREKLKSLYDQIGDLQLNSSIIEKEMQENGIKFKIEDFKNNWIKYLRELNRLSYDLNNKENIEVKIKNSFIMYFLYSALIDADKRDAGSVRKIARREISPDVVDRYIEKTFVNKDLTPLNKMRSEIYKKVDAKIKNISLC
;
A
#
# COMPACT_ATOMS: atom_id res chain seq x y z
N MET A 1 -9.57 -3.41 32.48
CA MET A 1 -8.77 -4.31 31.63
C MET A 1 -8.04 -3.47 30.61
N ASN A 2 -6.75 -3.70 30.38
CA ASN A 2 -6.04 -3.04 29.28
C ASN A 2 -6.53 -3.66 27.97
N ILE A 3 -7.17 -2.84 27.12
CA ILE A 3 -7.60 -3.24 25.78
C ILE A 3 -6.35 -3.45 24.93
N GLN A 4 -6.32 -4.54 24.17
CA GLN A 4 -5.24 -4.87 23.23
C GLN A 4 -5.85 -5.10 21.85
N PHE A 5 -5.14 -4.63 20.83
CA PHE A 5 -5.52 -4.84 19.43
C PHE A 5 -4.58 -5.85 18.78
N TRP A 6 -5.17 -6.84 18.13
CA TRP A 6 -4.44 -7.93 17.50
C TRP A 6 -4.54 -7.84 15.97
N SER A 7 -3.44 -8.08 15.28
CA SER A 7 -3.45 -8.18 13.81
C SER A 7 -3.89 -9.57 13.32
N HIS A 8 -3.57 -10.60 14.12
CA HIS A 8 -3.81 -12.01 13.83
C HIS A 8 -4.16 -12.76 15.10
N ALA A 9 -4.98 -13.80 14.96
CA ALA A 9 -5.31 -14.75 16.02
C ALA A 9 -5.21 -16.18 15.47
N GLU A 10 -5.05 -17.14 16.38
CA GLU A 10 -4.92 -18.56 16.06
C GLU A 10 -5.75 -19.39 17.06
N GLU A 11 -6.28 -20.51 16.60
CA GLU A 11 -7.08 -21.41 17.43
C GLU A 11 -6.18 -22.49 18.02
N ILE A 12 -6.04 -22.48 19.35
CA ILE A 12 -5.18 -23.41 20.10
C ILE A 12 -6.07 -24.15 21.09
N ASN A 13 -6.22 -25.47 20.91
CA ASN A 13 -7.05 -26.32 21.78
C ASN A 13 -8.51 -25.84 21.91
N GLY A 14 -9.09 -25.30 20.83
CA GLY A 14 -10.47 -24.78 20.81
C GLY A 14 -10.64 -23.37 21.38
N GLU A 15 -9.56 -22.71 21.82
CA GLU A 15 -9.57 -21.32 22.27
C GLU A 15 -8.85 -20.42 21.26
N ILE A 16 -9.47 -19.31 20.86
CA ILE A 16 -8.87 -18.36 19.92
C ILE A 16 -8.01 -17.36 20.69
N LYS A 17 -6.71 -17.32 20.37
CA LYS A 17 -5.73 -16.45 21.03
C LYS A 17 -5.10 -15.49 20.05
N GLY A 18 -4.90 -14.26 20.50
CA GLY A 18 -4.15 -13.27 19.75
C GLY A 18 -2.70 -13.73 19.55
N ARG A 19 -2.22 -13.66 18.31
CA ARG A 19 -0.88 -14.12 17.92
C ARG A 19 0.13 -12.98 17.85
N LYS A 20 -0.28 -11.82 17.34
CA LYS A 20 0.58 -10.65 17.17
C LYS A 20 -0.19 -9.36 17.42
N LEU A 21 0.39 -8.46 18.22
CA LEU A 21 -0.18 -7.13 18.45
C LEU A 21 -0.19 -6.33 17.16
N LEU A 22 -1.25 -5.56 16.95
CA LEU A 22 -1.44 -4.76 15.75
C LEU A 22 -0.30 -3.74 15.57
N LYS A 23 0.06 -3.01 16.63
CA LYS A 23 1.14 -2.02 16.58
C LYS A 23 2.50 -2.60 16.17
N ASP A 24 2.82 -3.81 16.60
CA ASP A 24 4.10 -4.47 16.27
C ASP A 24 4.09 -4.94 14.81
N HIS A 25 2.96 -5.49 14.36
CA HIS A 25 2.75 -5.87 12.96
C HIS A 25 2.90 -4.66 12.03
N LEU A 26 2.21 -3.55 12.31
CA LEU A 26 2.30 -2.33 11.51
C LEU A 26 3.75 -1.81 11.44
N LYS A 27 4.45 -1.80 12.57
CA LYS A 27 5.86 -1.39 12.64
C LYS A 27 6.75 -2.26 11.76
N GLU A 28 6.66 -3.58 11.90
CA GLU A 28 7.50 -4.50 11.14
C GLU A 28 7.23 -4.46 9.63
N VAL A 29 5.96 -4.34 9.21
CA VAL A 29 5.60 -4.14 7.79
C VAL A 29 6.17 -2.83 7.26
N SER A 30 6.03 -1.73 8.01
CA SER A 30 6.60 -0.42 7.67
C SER A 30 8.11 -0.44 7.50
N GLU A 31 8.84 -1.06 8.43
CA GLU A 31 10.30 -1.20 8.37
C GLU A 31 10.73 -2.01 7.14
N ARG A 32 9.99 -3.07 6.79
CA ARG A 32 10.25 -3.85 5.57
C ARG A 32 10.00 -3.03 4.31
N CYS A 33 8.85 -2.35 4.20
CA CYS A 33 8.53 -1.45 3.08
C CYS A 33 9.62 -0.40 2.89
N PHE A 34 10.04 0.26 3.98
CA PHE A 34 11.16 1.21 3.96
C PHE A 34 12.43 0.57 3.41
N SER A 35 12.80 -0.62 3.88
CA SER A 35 14.03 -1.30 3.44
C SER A 35 14.01 -1.68 1.95
N TYR A 36 12.82 -1.93 1.37
CA TYR A 36 12.69 -2.21 -0.05
C TYR A 36 12.96 -0.96 -0.88
N VAL A 37 12.42 0.19 -0.46
CA VAL A 37 12.68 1.48 -1.13
C VAL A 37 14.14 1.90 -0.95
N GLU A 38 14.72 1.66 0.23
CA GLU A 38 16.11 2.02 0.54
C GLU A 38 17.10 1.30 -0.38
N LYS A 39 16.83 0.02 -0.65
CA LYS A 39 17.61 -0.81 -1.59
C LYS A 39 17.24 -0.57 -3.05
N GLY A 40 16.16 0.16 -3.31
CA GLY A 40 15.78 0.59 -4.64
C GLY A 40 16.72 1.68 -5.18
N HIS A 41 16.94 1.63 -6.49
CA HIS A 41 17.63 2.67 -7.23
C HIS A 41 16.56 3.67 -7.70
N PHE A 42 16.43 4.77 -6.96
CA PHE A 42 15.60 5.91 -7.31
C PHE A 42 16.51 7.12 -7.41
N GLU A 43 16.63 7.72 -8.59
CA GLU A 43 17.48 8.90 -8.82
C GLU A 43 16.87 10.14 -8.16
N GLU A 44 15.56 10.31 -8.24
CA GLU A 44 14.82 11.44 -7.68
C GLU A 44 13.90 11.03 -6.52
N GLN A 45 13.59 11.98 -5.63
CA GLN A 45 12.51 11.88 -4.63
C GLN A 45 12.59 10.68 -3.67
N LYS A 46 13.74 9.99 -3.60
CA LYS A 46 13.94 8.79 -2.77
C LYS A 46 13.53 9.00 -1.31
N GLN A 47 13.84 10.16 -0.72
CA GLN A 47 13.44 10.47 0.67
C GLN A 47 11.92 10.55 0.85
N LEU A 48 11.20 11.08 -0.14
CA LEU A 48 9.74 11.15 -0.11
C LEU A 48 9.12 9.77 -0.32
N LEU A 49 9.70 8.95 -1.19
CA LEU A 49 9.28 7.55 -1.37
C LEU A 49 9.52 6.72 -0.11
N LEU A 50 10.64 6.93 0.59
CA LEU A 50 10.91 6.29 1.88
C LEU A 50 9.87 6.69 2.93
N LEU A 51 9.48 7.97 2.98
CA LEU A 51 8.44 8.45 3.86
C LEU A 51 7.06 7.86 3.51
N LEU A 52 6.71 7.84 2.22
CA LEU A 52 5.46 7.27 1.74
C LEU A 52 5.36 5.77 2.03
N ALA A 53 6.44 5.02 1.81
CA ALA A 53 6.51 3.59 2.13
C ALA A 53 6.31 3.30 3.63
N ARG A 54 6.89 4.15 4.50
CA ARG A 54 6.67 4.06 5.94
C ARG A 54 5.21 4.28 6.31
N ILE A 55 4.59 5.31 5.74
CA ILE A 55 3.18 5.66 5.99
C ILE A 55 2.28 4.52 5.53
N ILE A 56 2.45 4.02 4.30
CA ILE A 56 1.67 2.91 3.75
C ILE A 56 1.77 1.69 4.67
N GLY A 57 2.99 1.29 5.07
CA GLY A 57 3.15 0.13 5.96
C GLY A 57 2.54 0.32 7.35
N LEU A 58 2.60 1.54 7.93
CA LEU A 58 2.00 1.82 9.24
C LEU A 58 0.47 1.95 9.20
N CYS A 59 -0.09 2.28 8.05
CA CYS A 59 -1.52 2.56 7.93
C CYS A 59 -2.32 1.44 7.26
N HIS A 60 -1.68 0.47 6.58
CA HIS A 60 -2.37 -0.50 5.73
C HIS A 60 -3.46 -1.32 6.44
N ASP A 61 -3.26 -1.58 7.73
CA ASP A 61 -4.11 -2.39 8.58
C ASP A 61 -4.76 -1.55 9.70
N PHE A 62 -4.75 -0.22 9.60
CA PHE A 62 -5.29 0.68 10.63
C PHE A 62 -6.74 0.37 11.00
N GLY A 63 -7.57 -0.04 10.04
CA GLY A 63 -8.96 -0.43 10.28
C GLY A 63 -9.12 -1.65 11.21
N LYS A 64 -8.05 -2.40 11.47
CA LYS A 64 -8.06 -3.49 12.47
C LYS A 64 -8.21 -2.99 13.90
N TYR A 65 -8.01 -1.69 14.17
CA TYR A 65 -8.32 -1.09 15.48
C TYR A 65 -9.82 -1.04 15.79
N THR A 66 -10.69 -1.28 14.81
CA THR A 66 -12.13 -1.29 15.05
C THR A 66 -12.54 -2.53 15.85
N LYS A 67 -13.52 -2.35 16.73
CA LYS A 67 -14.19 -3.44 17.44
C LYS A 67 -14.77 -4.46 16.47
N PHE A 68 -15.31 -4.02 15.33
CA PHE A 68 -15.87 -4.91 14.32
C PHE A 68 -14.84 -5.91 13.80
N PHE A 69 -13.63 -5.44 13.50
CA PHE A 69 -12.53 -6.33 13.10
C PHE A 69 -12.10 -7.25 14.26
N GLN A 70 -11.90 -6.70 15.46
CA GLN A 70 -11.44 -7.49 16.61
C GLN A 70 -12.45 -8.60 17.00
N GLU A 71 -13.76 -8.30 17.05
CA GLU A 71 -14.77 -9.30 17.37
C GLU A 71 -14.86 -10.40 16.30
N ARG A 72 -14.70 -10.06 15.02
CA ARG A 72 -14.60 -11.07 13.95
C ARG A 72 -13.34 -11.92 14.10
N LEU A 73 -12.20 -11.30 14.37
CA LEU A 73 -10.91 -11.97 14.53
C LEU A 73 -10.98 -13.08 15.60
N PHE A 74 -11.69 -12.81 16.71
CA PHE A 74 -11.91 -13.76 17.80
C PHE A 74 -13.17 -14.63 17.65
N LYS A 75 -13.81 -14.62 16.46
CA LYS A 75 -15.08 -15.33 16.18
C LYS A 75 -16.19 -15.07 17.22
N ILE A 76 -16.19 -13.88 17.83
CA ILE A 76 -17.21 -13.46 18.81
C ILE A 76 -18.49 -13.08 18.08
N LYS A 77 -18.36 -12.32 16.99
CA LYS A 77 -19.48 -11.87 16.17
C LYS A 77 -19.04 -11.60 14.73
N ASP A 78 -19.88 -12.00 13.78
CA ASP A 78 -19.76 -11.59 12.39
C ASP A 78 -20.50 -10.26 12.19
N HIS A 79 -19.79 -9.24 11.74
CA HIS A 79 -20.35 -7.92 11.40
C HIS A 79 -20.42 -7.68 9.89
N GLY A 80 -20.18 -8.70 9.07
CA GLY A 80 -20.12 -8.59 7.61
C GLY A 80 -19.09 -7.54 7.19
N ILE A 81 -19.48 -6.67 6.26
CA ILE A 81 -18.66 -5.60 5.67
C ILE A 81 -18.07 -4.62 6.70
N LYS A 82 -18.65 -4.49 7.91
CA LYS A 82 -18.09 -3.67 8.99
C LYS A 82 -16.76 -4.22 9.53
N SER A 83 -16.52 -5.49 9.32
CA SER A 83 -15.27 -6.15 9.73
C SER A 83 -14.16 -6.02 8.68
N ASP A 84 -14.46 -5.47 7.50
CA ASP A 84 -13.47 -5.24 6.43
C ASP A 84 -12.68 -3.97 6.75
N HIS A 85 -11.38 -4.11 6.97
CA HIS A 85 -10.54 -3.01 7.44
C HIS A 85 -9.94 -2.18 6.31
N GLY A 86 -9.95 -2.68 5.06
CA GLY A 86 -9.22 -2.09 3.94
C GLY A 86 -9.62 -0.65 3.62
N PHE A 87 -10.92 -0.36 3.50
CA PHE A 87 -11.38 0.98 3.10
C PHE A 87 -11.07 2.05 4.15
N LEU A 88 -11.32 1.77 5.44
CA LEU A 88 -10.92 2.66 6.53
C LEU A 88 -9.41 2.88 6.57
N SER A 89 -8.62 1.83 6.38
CA SER A 89 -7.15 1.91 6.35
C SER A 89 -6.65 2.78 5.20
N ALA A 90 -7.24 2.61 4.01
CA ALA A 90 -6.91 3.38 2.82
C ALA A 90 -7.24 4.87 3.03
N LEU A 91 -8.42 5.17 3.57
CA LEU A 91 -8.82 6.55 3.85
C LEU A 91 -7.98 7.21 4.96
N PHE A 92 -7.61 6.47 5.99
CA PHE A 92 -6.70 6.98 7.02
C PHE A 92 -5.32 7.31 6.42
N SER A 93 -4.81 6.46 5.53
CA SER A 93 -3.57 6.70 4.80
C SER A 93 -3.63 7.98 3.99
N VAL A 94 -4.73 8.19 3.24
CA VAL A 94 -5.01 9.42 2.48
C VAL A 94 -4.98 10.64 3.37
N TRP A 95 -5.78 10.62 4.45
CA TRP A 95 -5.85 11.72 5.41
C TRP A 95 -4.47 12.06 5.96
N TYR A 96 -3.68 11.04 6.34
CA TYR A 96 -2.36 11.27 6.89
C TYR A 96 -1.38 11.87 5.87
N VAL A 97 -1.35 11.34 4.64
CA VAL A 97 -0.48 11.85 3.56
C VAL A 97 -0.84 13.29 3.19
N PHE A 98 -2.13 13.64 3.13
CA PHE A 98 -2.55 15.02 2.87
C PHE A 98 -2.06 16.01 3.94
N ASN A 99 -1.86 15.55 5.18
CA ASN A 99 -1.32 16.38 6.25
C ASN A 99 0.23 16.46 6.24
N LYS A 100 0.91 15.91 5.23
CA LYS A 100 2.37 16.01 5.01
C LYS A 100 2.67 16.89 3.80
N ARG A 101 2.76 18.21 4.03
CA ARG A 101 2.98 19.21 2.97
C ARG A 101 4.19 18.92 2.09
N ASP A 102 5.30 18.47 2.69
CA ASP A 102 6.53 18.17 1.95
C ASP A 102 6.33 17.04 0.92
N ILE A 103 5.48 16.05 1.23
CA ILE A 103 5.12 14.99 0.29
C ILE A 103 4.26 15.57 -0.84
N LEU A 104 3.22 16.35 -0.51
CA LEU A 104 2.27 16.84 -1.51
C LEU A 104 2.89 17.79 -2.53
N ASN A 105 3.86 18.61 -2.12
CA ASN A 105 4.48 19.59 -3.00
C ASN A 105 5.26 18.92 -4.16
N GLU A 106 5.84 17.75 -3.90
CA GLU A 106 6.75 17.06 -4.80
C GLU A 106 6.13 15.77 -5.40
N LEU A 107 5.22 15.14 -4.66
CA LEU A 107 4.47 13.95 -5.04
C LEU A 107 2.97 14.25 -4.93
N LYS A 108 2.47 15.15 -5.80
CA LYS A 108 1.06 15.58 -5.88
C LYS A 108 0.06 14.43 -5.72
N TYR A 109 0.35 13.28 -6.35
CA TYR A 109 -0.54 12.11 -6.38
C TYR A 109 -0.30 11.09 -5.26
N ALA A 110 0.62 11.34 -4.33
CA ALA A 110 0.90 10.42 -3.23
C ALA A 110 -0.34 9.99 -2.41
N PRO A 111 -1.35 10.85 -2.13
CA PRO A 111 -2.58 10.40 -1.48
C PRO A 111 -3.34 9.36 -2.30
N LEU A 112 -3.43 9.53 -3.62
CA LEU A 112 -4.08 8.59 -4.53
C LEU A 112 -3.34 7.26 -4.57
N LEU A 113 -2.00 7.31 -4.62
CA LEU A 113 -1.17 6.10 -4.57
C LEU A 113 -1.37 5.36 -3.23
N ALA A 114 -1.31 6.07 -2.11
CA ALA A 114 -1.51 5.49 -0.78
C ALA A 114 -2.89 4.85 -0.63
N PHE A 115 -3.94 5.52 -1.13
CA PHE A 115 -5.30 4.96 -1.14
C PHE A 115 -5.34 3.62 -1.87
N PHE A 116 -4.88 3.61 -3.11
CA PHE A 116 -5.02 2.46 -4.00
C PHE A 116 -4.20 1.26 -3.52
N ILE A 117 -2.95 1.51 -3.09
CA ILE A 117 -2.06 0.48 -2.56
C ILE A 117 -2.65 -0.16 -1.31
N VAL A 118 -3.17 0.66 -0.38
CA VAL A 118 -3.72 0.17 0.88
C VAL A 118 -5.10 -0.45 0.67
N LEU A 119 -5.93 0.05 -0.23
CA LEU A 119 -7.25 -0.54 -0.45
C LEU A 119 -7.13 -1.99 -0.96
N HIS A 120 -6.17 -2.24 -1.84
CA HIS A 120 -6.00 -3.52 -2.55
C HIS A 120 -4.94 -4.44 -1.97
N HIS A 121 -4.41 -4.19 -0.76
CA HIS A 121 -3.32 -5.01 -0.21
C HIS A 121 -3.68 -6.49 0.04
N HIS A 122 -4.97 -6.83 0.13
CA HIS A 122 -5.48 -8.21 0.25
C HIS A 122 -5.90 -8.86 -1.08
N GLY A 123 -5.91 -8.11 -2.18
CA GLY A 123 -6.47 -8.56 -3.45
C GLY A 123 -5.68 -8.05 -4.65
N ASP A 124 -6.25 -8.22 -5.84
CA ASP A 124 -5.70 -7.65 -7.07
C ASP A 124 -5.99 -6.14 -7.12
N LEU A 125 -5.15 -5.40 -7.84
CA LEU A 125 -5.42 -3.99 -8.14
C LEU A 125 -6.73 -3.88 -8.94
N GLY A 126 -7.59 -2.95 -8.54
CA GLY A 126 -8.90 -2.71 -9.15
C GLY A 126 -8.95 -1.50 -10.08
N ASP A 127 -10.16 -0.99 -10.28
CA ASP A 127 -10.39 0.28 -10.96
C ASP A 127 -10.66 1.38 -9.93
N LEU A 128 -9.87 2.47 -10.00
CA LEU A 128 -10.02 3.63 -9.13
C LEU A 128 -11.41 4.27 -9.24
N GLU A 129 -12.05 4.24 -10.41
CA GLU A 129 -13.38 4.84 -10.62
C GLU A 129 -14.49 4.06 -9.89
N GLU A 130 -14.32 2.75 -9.75
CA GLU A 130 -15.23 1.89 -9.00
C GLU A 130 -15.05 2.01 -7.47
N ASP A 131 -13.83 2.30 -7.03
CA ASP A 131 -13.48 2.41 -5.61
C ASP A 131 -13.84 3.77 -5.00
N LEU A 132 -13.92 4.82 -5.80
CA LEU A 132 -14.12 6.19 -5.32
C LEU A 132 -15.59 6.64 -5.41
N PRO A 133 -16.15 7.21 -4.33
CA PRO A 133 -17.48 7.81 -4.36
C PRO A 133 -17.47 9.11 -5.15
N SER A 134 -18.54 9.45 -5.86
CA SER A 134 -18.68 10.79 -6.44
C SER A 134 -18.86 11.86 -5.36
N ASP A 135 -18.73 13.14 -5.70
CA ASP A 135 -19.01 14.22 -4.73
C ASP A 135 -20.49 14.19 -4.26
N ASP A 136 -21.41 13.78 -5.15
CA ASP A 136 -22.83 13.64 -4.85
C ASP A 136 -23.14 12.47 -3.92
N ASP A 137 -22.43 11.35 -4.08
CA ASP A 137 -22.52 10.16 -3.22
C ASP A 137 -22.25 10.49 -1.75
N LEU A 138 -21.55 11.60 -1.46
CA LEU A 138 -21.07 11.99 -0.13
C LEU A 138 -21.92 13.06 0.56
N ASN A 139 -23.04 13.49 -0.04
CA ASN A 139 -23.80 14.65 0.46
C ASN A 139 -24.74 14.35 1.63
N ASP A 140 -25.09 13.09 1.88
CA ASP A 140 -26.11 12.69 2.86
C ASP A 140 -25.66 11.55 3.81
N PRO A 141 -24.53 11.70 4.52
CA PRO A 141 -24.15 10.79 5.59
C PRO A 141 -25.19 10.82 6.73
N PRO A 142 -25.39 9.72 7.49
CA PRO A 142 -24.69 8.45 7.37
C PRO A 142 -25.34 7.47 6.37
N GLU A 143 -26.46 7.84 5.74
CA GLU A 143 -27.23 6.89 4.92
C GLU A 143 -26.75 6.79 3.46
N PHE A 144 -26.11 7.85 2.95
CA PHE A 144 -25.54 7.93 1.59
C PHE A 144 -26.55 7.51 0.50
N LEU A 145 -27.81 7.96 0.60
CA LEU A 145 -28.90 7.65 -0.33
C LEU A 145 -28.61 8.15 -1.74
N ASN A 146 -27.78 9.18 -1.90
CA ASN A 146 -27.35 9.66 -3.21
C ASN A 146 -26.42 8.68 -3.93
N CYS A 147 -25.75 7.78 -3.20
CA CYS A 147 -24.90 6.76 -3.81
C CYS A 147 -25.77 5.65 -4.41
N SER A 148 -25.94 5.70 -5.73
CA SER A 148 -26.73 4.71 -6.48
C SER A 148 -26.06 3.33 -6.60
N ARG A 149 -24.77 3.23 -6.27
CA ARG A 149 -23.97 1.99 -6.30
C ARG A 149 -24.11 1.25 -4.96
N PRO A 150 -24.89 0.14 -4.87
CA PRO A 150 -25.24 -0.47 -3.59
C PRO A 150 -24.02 -0.95 -2.77
N HIS A 151 -23.03 -1.54 -3.44
CA HIS A 151 -21.81 -2.01 -2.78
C HIS A 151 -20.97 -0.88 -2.20
N LEU A 152 -20.82 0.22 -2.94
CA LEU A 152 -20.09 1.39 -2.46
C LEU A 152 -20.84 2.09 -1.33
N ARG A 153 -22.17 2.22 -1.46
CA ARG A 153 -23.03 2.78 -0.41
C ARG A 153 -22.86 2.03 0.91
N GLU A 154 -22.88 0.69 0.88
CA GLU A 154 -22.65 -0.11 2.09
C GLU A 154 -21.21 0.04 2.65
N LYS A 155 -20.20 0.18 1.78
CA LYS A 155 -18.83 0.53 2.22
C LYS A 155 -18.79 1.89 2.95
N LEU A 156 -19.50 2.91 2.44
CA LEU A 156 -19.55 4.24 3.06
C LEU A 156 -20.27 4.23 4.42
N LYS A 157 -21.39 3.49 4.53
CA LYS A 157 -22.11 3.29 5.80
C LYS A 157 -21.23 2.57 6.82
N SER A 158 -20.58 1.49 6.38
CA SER A 158 -19.60 0.75 7.18
C SER A 158 -18.48 1.65 7.68
N LEU A 159 -17.89 2.45 6.79
CA LEU A 159 -16.85 3.42 7.12
C LEU A 159 -17.32 4.43 8.16
N TYR A 160 -18.52 4.98 8.03
CA TYR A 160 -19.09 5.91 9.01
C TYR A 160 -19.12 5.30 10.42
N ASP A 161 -19.63 4.07 10.53
CA ASP A 161 -19.71 3.33 11.78
C ASP A 161 -18.32 3.00 12.34
N GLN A 162 -17.40 2.56 11.48
CA GLN A 162 -16.02 2.25 11.85
C GLN A 162 -15.29 3.49 12.41
N ILE A 163 -15.45 4.65 11.79
CA ILE A 163 -14.87 5.92 12.27
C ILE A 163 -15.46 6.30 13.64
N GLY A 164 -16.76 6.11 13.85
CA GLY A 164 -17.40 6.31 15.15
C GLY A 164 -16.82 5.38 16.23
N ASP A 165 -16.60 4.11 15.91
CA ASP A 165 -16.06 3.11 16.83
C ASP A 165 -14.62 3.45 17.30
N LEU A 166 -13.77 3.99 16.42
CA LEU A 166 -12.41 4.41 16.78
C LEU A 166 -12.38 5.40 17.96
N GLN A 167 -13.41 6.23 18.14
CA GLN A 167 -13.45 7.20 19.24
C GLN A 167 -13.47 6.53 20.62
N LEU A 168 -14.08 5.34 20.73
CA LEU A 168 -14.22 4.60 21.98
C LEU A 168 -12.87 4.26 22.61
N ASN A 169 -11.83 4.06 21.78
CA ASN A 169 -10.49 3.68 22.20
C ASN A 169 -9.42 4.68 21.71
N SER A 170 -9.83 5.93 21.46
CA SER A 170 -9.00 6.92 20.78
C SER A 170 -7.65 7.16 21.44
N SER A 171 -7.62 7.27 22.77
CA SER A 171 -6.39 7.49 23.53
C SER A 171 -5.36 6.36 23.37
N ILE A 172 -5.82 5.11 23.29
CA ILE A 172 -4.96 3.94 23.12
C ILE A 172 -4.44 3.89 21.67
N ILE A 173 -5.33 4.04 20.70
CA ILE A 173 -5.00 3.99 19.26
C ILE A 173 -4.00 5.10 18.90
N GLU A 174 -4.27 6.34 19.32
CA GLU A 174 -3.38 7.48 19.08
C GLU A 174 -2.00 7.26 19.71
N LYS A 175 -1.94 6.69 20.92
CA LYS A 175 -0.69 6.37 21.60
C LYS A 175 0.10 5.31 20.85
N GLU A 176 -0.52 4.19 20.49
CA GLU A 176 0.17 3.09 19.79
C GLU A 176 0.71 3.52 18.42
N MET A 177 -0.07 4.32 17.68
CA MET A 177 0.37 4.88 16.40
C MET A 177 1.48 5.92 16.59
N GLN A 178 1.42 6.74 17.65
CA GLN A 178 2.48 7.70 17.98
C GLN A 178 3.80 7.00 18.36
N GLU A 179 3.75 5.87 19.08
CA GLU A 179 4.93 5.02 19.37
C GLU A 179 5.64 4.58 18.08
N ASN A 180 4.89 4.42 16.99
CA ASN A 180 5.40 4.08 15.66
C ASN A 180 5.67 5.31 14.75
N GLY A 181 5.56 6.54 15.27
CA GLY A 181 5.86 7.77 14.54
C GLY A 181 4.69 8.43 13.81
N ILE A 182 3.48 7.89 13.93
CA ILE A 182 2.25 8.48 13.37
C ILE A 182 1.52 9.28 14.46
N LYS A 183 1.83 10.58 14.55
CA LYS A 183 1.12 11.50 15.43
C LYS A 183 -0.13 12.05 14.74
N PHE A 184 -1.30 11.87 15.35
CA PHE A 184 -2.57 12.37 14.87
C PHE A 184 -3.62 12.48 15.99
N LYS A 185 -4.80 13.00 15.65
CA LYS A 185 -6.01 12.94 16.47
C LYS A 185 -7.14 12.28 15.69
N ILE A 186 -7.79 11.29 16.31
CA ILE A 186 -8.94 10.61 15.70
C ILE A 186 -10.08 11.60 15.44
N GLU A 187 -10.24 12.59 16.33
CA GLU A 187 -11.24 13.65 16.16
C GLU A 187 -11.01 14.46 14.88
N ASP A 188 -9.75 14.82 14.58
CA ASP A 188 -9.41 15.57 13.36
C ASP A 188 -9.66 14.73 12.10
N PHE A 189 -9.39 13.42 12.17
CA PHE A 189 -9.71 12.49 11.09
C PHE A 189 -11.23 12.38 10.87
N LYS A 190 -11.98 12.11 11.94
CA LYS A 190 -13.44 12.00 11.92
C LYS A 190 -14.11 13.25 11.36
N ASN A 191 -13.63 14.44 11.71
CA ASN A 191 -14.27 15.68 11.28
C ASN A 191 -13.97 16.05 9.82
N ASN A 192 -13.04 15.36 9.16
CA ASN A 192 -12.57 15.76 7.82
C ASN A 192 -12.56 14.62 6.78
N TRP A 193 -12.89 13.38 7.12
CA TRP A 193 -12.73 12.25 6.20
C TRP A 193 -13.50 12.41 4.88
N ILE A 194 -14.72 12.98 4.90
CA ILE A 194 -15.51 13.27 3.69
C ILE A 194 -14.78 14.25 2.77
N LYS A 195 -14.19 15.32 3.35
CA LYS A 195 -13.40 16.29 2.59
C LYS A 195 -12.27 15.59 1.84
N TYR A 196 -11.56 14.67 2.49
CA TYR A 196 -10.43 14.00 1.86
C TYR A 196 -10.83 13.00 0.78
N LEU A 197 -12.01 12.38 0.85
CA LEU A 197 -12.55 11.61 -0.27
C LEU A 197 -12.83 12.50 -1.49
N ARG A 198 -13.39 13.70 -1.28
CA ARG A 198 -13.60 14.68 -2.36
C ARG A 198 -12.27 15.17 -2.97
N GLU A 199 -11.26 15.45 -2.13
CA GLU A 199 -9.93 15.81 -2.65
C GLU A 199 -9.30 14.65 -3.43
N LEU A 200 -9.53 13.41 -3.02
CA LEU A 200 -9.05 12.22 -3.72
C LEU A 200 -9.70 12.08 -5.11
N ASN A 201 -11.00 12.33 -5.23
CA ASN A 201 -11.70 12.38 -6.52
C ASN A 201 -11.06 13.40 -7.47
N ARG A 202 -10.76 14.59 -6.96
CA ARG A 202 -10.11 15.65 -7.74
C ARG A 202 -8.72 15.22 -8.22
N LEU A 203 -7.94 14.57 -7.37
CA LEU A 203 -6.63 14.02 -7.77
C LEU A 203 -6.78 12.93 -8.83
N SER A 204 -7.76 12.03 -8.70
CA SER A 204 -8.05 11.00 -9.70
C SER A 204 -8.41 11.63 -11.05
N TYR A 205 -9.32 12.59 -11.04
CA TYR A 205 -9.71 13.34 -12.24
C TYR A 205 -8.52 14.05 -12.88
N ASP A 206 -7.71 14.75 -12.09
CA ASP A 206 -6.51 15.44 -12.57
C ASP A 206 -5.52 14.47 -13.22
N LEU A 207 -5.21 13.35 -12.55
CA LEU A 207 -4.28 12.36 -13.07
C LEU A 207 -4.78 11.80 -14.40
N ASN A 208 -6.06 11.47 -14.52
CA ASN A 208 -6.63 10.86 -15.72
C ASN A 208 -6.78 11.85 -16.88
N ASN A 209 -7.16 13.10 -16.60
CA ASN A 209 -7.62 14.04 -17.63
C ASN A 209 -6.67 15.22 -17.90
N LYS A 210 -5.79 15.58 -16.95
CA LYS A 210 -4.93 16.78 -17.06
C LYS A 210 -3.45 16.47 -17.20
N GLU A 211 -3.00 15.33 -16.69
CA GLU A 211 -1.57 14.97 -16.73
C GLU A 211 -1.17 14.30 -18.04
N ASN A 212 0.09 14.53 -18.43
CA ASN A 212 0.69 13.89 -19.59
C ASN A 212 1.02 12.40 -19.32
N ILE A 213 1.38 11.68 -20.38
CA ILE A 213 1.67 10.24 -20.30
C ILE A 213 2.88 9.92 -19.42
N GLU A 214 3.88 10.80 -19.36
CA GLU A 214 5.10 10.60 -18.57
C GLU A 214 4.80 10.63 -17.07
N VAL A 215 4.00 11.60 -16.61
CA VAL A 215 3.53 11.70 -15.22
C VAL A 215 2.69 10.47 -14.85
N LYS A 216 1.79 10.03 -15.74
CA LYS A 216 0.98 8.81 -15.53
C LYS A 216 1.85 7.56 -15.39
N ILE A 217 2.84 7.41 -16.26
CA ILE A 217 3.79 6.28 -16.22
C ILE A 217 4.62 6.32 -14.94
N LYS A 218 5.20 7.48 -14.57
CA LYS A 218 5.98 7.65 -13.33
C LYS A 218 5.16 7.24 -12.10
N ASN A 219 3.92 7.73 -11.98
CA ASN A 219 3.05 7.38 -10.86
C ASN A 219 2.64 5.89 -10.86
N SER A 220 2.43 5.29 -12.04
CA SER A 220 2.15 3.85 -12.16
C SER A 220 3.33 3.00 -11.69
N PHE A 221 4.56 3.36 -12.05
CA PHE A 221 5.76 2.66 -11.58
C PHE A 221 5.94 2.77 -10.06
N ILE A 222 5.76 3.96 -9.50
CA ILE A 222 5.80 4.18 -8.05
C ILE A 222 4.73 3.34 -7.36
N MET A 223 3.51 3.33 -7.90
CA MET A 223 2.39 2.55 -7.39
C MET A 223 2.72 1.05 -7.36
N TYR A 224 3.13 0.47 -8.50
CA TYR A 224 3.44 -0.96 -8.59
C TYR A 224 4.58 -1.36 -7.66
N PHE A 225 5.61 -0.52 -7.57
CA PHE A 225 6.74 -0.77 -6.69
C PHE A 225 6.31 -0.78 -5.22
N LEU A 226 5.61 0.25 -4.75
CA LEU A 226 5.17 0.37 -3.37
C LEU A 226 4.08 -0.66 -3.00
N TYR A 227 3.20 -1.00 -3.94
CA TYR A 227 2.23 -2.08 -3.80
C TYR A 227 2.92 -3.44 -3.62
N SER A 228 3.89 -3.75 -4.47
CA SER A 228 4.68 -4.98 -4.36
C SER A 228 5.47 -5.03 -3.05
N ALA A 229 6.02 -3.89 -2.62
CA ALA A 229 6.72 -3.76 -1.35
C ALA A 229 5.79 -4.05 -0.17
N LEU A 230 4.57 -3.50 -0.17
CA LEU A 230 3.58 -3.73 0.89
C LEU A 230 3.15 -5.20 0.94
N ILE A 231 2.77 -5.79 -0.19
CA ILE A 231 2.29 -7.18 -0.25
C ILE A 231 3.36 -8.15 0.22
N ASP A 232 4.60 -8.01 -0.25
CA ASP A 232 5.67 -8.91 0.17
C ASP A 232 6.00 -8.70 1.67
N ALA A 233 6.01 -7.47 2.16
CA ALA A 233 6.24 -7.16 3.57
C ALA A 233 5.17 -7.77 4.48
N ASP A 234 3.89 -7.58 4.16
CA ASP A 234 2.75 -8.07 4.92
C ASP A 234 2.68 -9.61 4.93
N LYS A 235 2.75 -10.24 3.74
CA LYS A 235 2.70 -11.71 3.65
C LYS A 235 3.86 -12.40 4.37
N ARG A 236 5.08 -11.82 4.33
CA ARG A 236 6.23 -12.37 5.07
C ARG A 236 6.06 -12.22 6.57
N ASP A 237 5.47 -11.12 7.01
CA ASP A 237 5.18 -10.87 8.42
C ASP A 237 4.18 -11.90 8.95
N ALA A 238 3.03 -12.04 8.28
CA ALA A 238 1.98 -12.99 8.62
C ALA A 238 2.49 -14.45 8.60
N GLY A 239 3.32 -14.77 7.60
CA GLY A 239 3.93 -16.10 7.44
C GLY A 239 5.13 -16.38 8.35
N SER A 240 5.60 -15.41 9.15
CA SER A 240 6.84 -15.53 9.95
C SER A 240 8.04 -16.04 9.13
N VAL A 241 8.12 -15.65 7.86
CA VAL A 241 9.10 -16.19 6.91
C VAL A 241 10.49 -15.66 7.25
N ARG A 242 11.49 -16.55 7.28
CA ARG A 242 12.90 -16.17 7.51
C ARG A 242 13.36 -15.12 6.49
N LYS A 243 14.14 -14.15 6.95
CA LYS A 243 14.83 -13.20 6.07
C LYS A 243 15.84 -13.98 5.23
N ILE A 244 15.71 -13.90 3.91
CA ILE A 244 16.68 -14.47 2.96
C ILE A 244 17.52 -13.30 2.45
N ALA A 245 18.84 -13.41 2.56
CA ALA A 245 19.74 -12.41 2.00
C ALA A 245 19.61 -12.41 0.47
N ARG A 246 19.49 -11.21 -0.12
CA ARG A 246 19.54 -11.07 -1.57
C ARG A 246 20.90 -11.56 -2.04
N ARG A 247 20.91 -12.52 -2.97
CA ARG A 247 22.14 -12.96 -3.61
C ARG A 247 22.57 -11.89 -4.59
N GLU A 248 23.84 -11.49 -4.51
CA GLU A 248 24.44 -10.66 -5.53
C GLU A 248 24.57 -11.47 -6.81
N ILE A 249 23.96 -10.98 -7.89
CA ILE A 249 24.08 -11.58 -9.20
C ILE A 249 25.12 -10.76 -9.95
N SER A 250 26.21 -11.42 -10.32
CA SER A 250 27.31 -10.82 -11.08
C SER A 250 26.76 -10.17 -12.36
N PRO A 251 27.17 -8.93 -12.70
CA PRO A 251 26.65 -8.24 -13.89
C PRO A 251 27.01 -8.97 -15.20
N ASP A 252 28.12 -9.70 -15.20
CA ASP A 252 28.63 -10.53 -16.29
C ASP A 252 28.08 -11.97 -16.28
N VAL A 253 27.05 -12.29 -15.48
CA VAL A 253 26.55 -13.68 -15.37
C VAL A 253 26.12 -14.25 -16.72
N VAL A 254 25.54 -13.41 -17.57
CA VAL A 254 25.13 -13.78 -18.93
C VAL A 254 26.36 -13.93 -19.84
N ASP A 255 27.31 -12.99 -19.79
CA ASP A 255 28.54 -13.05 -20.58
C ASP A 255 29.32 -14.34 -20.29
N ARG A 256 29.53 -14.66 -19.01
CA ARG A 256 30.21 -15.89 -18.58
C ARG A 256 29.48 -17.14 -19.05
N TYR A 257 28.14 -17.14 -18.99
CA TYR A 257 27.35 -18.25 -19.50
C TYR A 257 27.54 -18.42 -21.01
N ILE A 258 27.52 -17.32 -21.76
CA ILE A 258 27.70 -17.33 -23.22
C ILE A 258 29.11 -17.83 -23.58
N GLU A 259 30.15 -17.34 -22.91
CA GLU A 259 31.54 -17.77 -23.12
C GLU A 259 31.75 -19.25 -22.83
N LYS A 260 31.21 -19.74 -21.72
CA LYS A 260 31.32 -21.15 -21.33
C LYS A 260 30.57 -22.09 -22.26
N THR A 261 29.37 -21.70 -22.71
CA THR A 261 28.46 -22.59 -23.45
C THR A 261 28.70 -22.56 -24.96
N PHE A 262 29.06 -21.39 -25.49
CA PHE A 262 29.24 -21.17 -26.92
C PHE A 262 30.71 -20.89 -27.25
N VAL A 263 31.61 -21.80 -26.88
CA VAL A 263 33.08 -21.67 -27.07
C VAL A 263 33.48 -21.43 -28.54
N ASN A 264 32.61 -21.81 -29.49
CA ASN A 264 32.80 -21.61 -30.92
C ASN A 264 31.67 -20.75 -31.55
N LYS A 265 31.58 -19.48 -31.13
CA LYS A 265 30.52 -18.52 -31.52
C LYS A 265 30.38 -18.28 -33.02
N ASP A 266 31.40 -18.63 -33.82
CA ASP A 266 31.45 -18.31 -35.25
C ASP A 266 31.38 -19.53 -36.20
N LEU A 267 31.24 -20.75 -35.68
CA LEU A 267 31.22 -21.96 -36.52
C LEU A 267 29.93 -22.14 -37.32
N THR A 268 28.82 -21.53 -36.91
CA THR A 268 27.53 -21.67 -37.60
C THR A 268 26.92 -20.30 -37.91
N PRO A 269 26.20 -20.16 -39.04
CA PRO A 269 25.47 -18.92 -39.36
C PRO A 269 24.52 -18.48 -38.24
N LEU A 270 23.93 -19.43 -37.53
CA LEU A 270 23.02 -19.17 -36.42
C LEU A 270 23.72 -18.55 -35.21
N ASN A 271 24.93 -19.02 -34.85
CA ASN A 271 25.66 -18.46 -33.72
C ASN A 271 26.21 -17.06 -34.02
N LYS A 272 26.54 -16.76 -35.29
CA LYS A 272 26.85 -15.40 -35.74
C LYS A 272 25.67 -14.47 -35.54
N MET A 273 24.48 -14.87 -36.02
CA MET A 273 23.25 -14.08 -35.86
C MET A 273 22.93 -13.81 -34.38
N ARG A 274 23.06 -14.82 -33.51
CA ARG A 274 22.87 -14.66 -32.05
C ARG A 274 23.86 -13.67 -31.44
N SER A 275 25.13 -13.75 -31.82
CA SER A 275 26.18 -12.85 -31.32
C SER A 275 25.96 -11.41 -31.77
N GLU A 276 25.50 -11.19 -33.00
CA GLU A 276 25.15 -9.87 -33.51
C GLU A 276 23.95 -9.26 -32.77
N ILE A 277 22.89 -10.04 -32.53
CA ILE A 277 21.73 -9.60 -31.76
C ILE A 277 22.15 -9.19 -30.34
N TYR A 278 22.94 -10.05 -29.68
CA TYR A 278 23.44 -9.78 -28.32
C TYR A 278 24.21 -8.44 -28.25
N LYS A 279 25.19 -8.25 -29.14
CA LYS A 279 25.99 -7.00 -29.20
C LYS A 279 25.13 -5.77 -29.48
N LYS A 280 24.12 -5.88 -30.35
CA LYS A 280 23.19 -4.77 -30.66
C LYS A 280 22.36 -4.39 -29.44
N VAL A 281 21.89 -5.37 -28.67
CA VAL A 281 21.12 -5.11 -27.44
C VAL A 281 22.02 -4.50 -26.37
N ASP A 282 23.20 -5.07 -26.11
CA ASP A 282 24.15 -4.57 -25.11
C ASP A 282 24.60 -3.13 -25.38
N ALA A 283 24.89 -2.80 -26.65
CA ALA A 283 25.23 -1.44 -27.05
C ALA A 283 24.08 -0.43 -26.81
N LYS A 284 22.83 -0.88 -26.91
CA LYS A 284 21.66 -0.02 -26.62
C LYS A 284 21.43 0.13 -25.12
N ILE A 285 21.62 -0.92 -24.33
CA ILE A 285 21.44 -0.90 -22.87
C ILE A 285 22.26 0.22 -22.23
N LYS A 286 23.50 0.45 -22.70
CA LYS A 286 24.38 1.54 -22.21
C LYS A 286 23.80 2.94 -22.36
N ASN A 287 22.83 3.11 -23.26
CA ASN A 287 22.18 4.39 -23.55
C ASN A 287 20.73 4.45 -23.05
N ILE A 288 20.26 3.42 -22.35
CA ILE A 288 18.93 3.44 -21.73
C ILE A 288 19.04 4.21 -20.41
N SER A 289 18.36 5.36 -20.34
CA SER A 289 18.14 6.07 -19.08
C SER A 289 17.19 5.23 -18.23
N LEU A 290 17.69 4.64 -17.15
CA LEU A 290 16.89 3.88 -16.20
C LEU A 290 16.41 4.83 -15.09
N CYS A 291 15.51 5.74 -15.46
CA CYS A 291 14.77 6.68 -14.60
C CYS A 291 15.58 7.55 -13.63
#